data_AF-A0A6P7GMJ1-F1
#
_entry.id   AF-A0A6P7GMJ1-F1
#
_cell.length_a   1.000
_cell.length_b   1.000
_cell.length_c   1.000
_cell.angle_alpha   90.00
_cell.angle_beta   90.00
_cell.angle_gamma   90.00
#
_symmetry.space_group_name_H-M   'P 1'
#
loop_
_entity.id
_entity.type
_entity.pdbx_description
1 polymer ?
#
loop_
_entity_poly.entity_id
_entity_poly.type
_entity_poly.pdbx_seq_one_letter_code
_entity_poly.pdbx_strand_id
1 'polypeptide(L)'
;MMGTLVIIPASSGCTLNFGLAIERAINDGLVLKMLTVSDDLFNDKHQQISQRTLSAIILLYKIAGAMSAAKKSLMEIYSYCQKICQQVQSMEVNLPNPYVTPNSTCMCIDGTFSSIKATLSQMDHTVATIKVPLATMIHIIQDTNSFRIDQSKVVDTAKLTVCSSDSLVILLNNNAVITTTEQNICVKDILDYLTAFDINVVRFYVGNFLKCSDNPALTVTLLKVEDSSVLTYLDANYGNVPGWRAVNQSIGPSLTTTVTMPGNLKRKERITPPIRGPKLSDEASNIMYFAMQFACDALISCEKQLNVIDSEKGDGDTGTRMKTVAELLIKRMRQDKVILNYPFTFFETMSRFLEKSLGGTSGCIYSILFEAAAKKFAGFEDILDVTTDMWLESFKAAADALQKYGNTRFGEGTLFDPIYIFCVTAKEELGKGTDALVAFEKAVRKSEEAISMTKRDKKYPDPGAHAVGIWIRAIFEGVKLRWPVDAVCM
;
A
#
# COMPACT_ATOMS: atom_id res chain seq x y z
N MET A 1 36.48 -40.14 17.03
CA MET A 1 36.24 -40.18 15.57
C MET A 1 35.14 -39.19 15.24
N MET A 2 35.28 -38.43 14.14
CA MET A 2 34.15 -37.66 13.61
C MET A 2 33.20 -38.64 12.93
N GLY A 3 31.92 -38.55 13.25
CA GLY A 3 30.86 -39.36 12.64
C GLY A 3 29.84 -38.48 11.94
N THR A 4 29.02 -39.06 11.08
CA THR A 4 28.09 -38.33 10.22
C THR A 4 26.64 -38.63 10.59
N LEU A 5 25.83 -37.58 10.75
CA LEU A 5 24.39 -37.67 10.94
C LEU A 5 23.70 -37.44 9.59
N VAL A 6 22.86 -38.39 9.18
CA VAL A 6 22.05 -38.32 7.96
C VAL A 6 20.60 -38.06 8.37
N ILE A 7 20.09 -36.86 8.09
CA ILE A 7 18.70 -36.47 8.38
C ILE A 7 17.92 -36.52 7.07
N ILE A 8 16.85 -37.29 7.02
CA ILE A 8 16.07 -37.54 5.80
C ILE A 8 14.57 -37.37 6.03
N PRO A 9 13.79 -37.04 4.98
CA PRO A 9 12.34 -37.09 5.07
C PRO A 9 11.87 -38.56 5.19
N ALA A 10 10.81 -38.77 5.96
CA ALA A 10 10.03 -39.98 5.97
C ALA A 10 9.38 -40.16 4.61
N SER A 11 10.01 -40.99 3.78
CA SER A 11 9.43 -41.51 2.54
C SER A 11 10.10 -42.85 2.25
N SER A 12 9.34 -43.83 1.76
CA SER A 12 9.90 -45.17 1.49
C SER A 12 11.10 -45.12 0.56
N GLY A 13 11.06 -44.24 -0.45
CA GLY A 13 12.17 -44.00 -1.36
C GLY A 13 13.42 -43.47 -0.65
N CYS A 14 13.30 -42.46 0.21
CA CYS A 14 14.46 -41.94 0.93
C CYS A 14 14.99 -42.95 1.95
N THR A 15 14.11 -43.56 2.75
CA THR A 15 14.52 -44.51 3.79
C THR A 15 15.26 -45.71 3.23
N LEU A 16 14.80 -46.29 2.11
CA LEU A 16 15.47 -47.44 1.49
C LEU A 16 16.80 -47.06 0.84
N ASN A 17 16.84 -45.97 0.07
CA ASN A 17 18.08 -45.56 -0.62
C ASN A 17 19.16 -45.11 0.37
N PHE A 18 18.82 -44.27 1.35
CA PHE A 18 19.77 -43.83 2.37
C PHE A 18 20.11 -44.95 3.35
N GLY A 19 19.16 -45.83 3.69
CA GLY A 19 19.44 -47.01 4.51
C GLY A 19 20.50 -47.91 3.87
N LEU A 20 20.34 -48.23 2.58
CA LEU A 20 21.35 -49.01 1.83
C LEU A 20 22.70 -48.29 1.75
N ALA A 21 22.70 -46.97 1.54
CA ALA A 21 23.94 -46.19 1.52
C ALA A 21 24.66 -46.20 2.87
N ILE A 22 23.92 -46.12 3.97
CA ILE A 22 24.46 -46.16 5.34
C ILE A 22 25.05 -47.54 5.66
N GLU A 23 24.35 -48.64 5.34
CA GLU A 23 24.88 -50.00 5.54
C GLU A 23 26.20 -50.21 4.78
N ARG A 24 26.26 -49.73 3.53
CA ARG A 24 27.51 -49.77 2.74
C ARG A 24 28.63 -48.96 3.39
N ALA A 25 28.33 -47.74 3.83
CA ALA A 25 29.31 -46.88 4.46
C ALA A 25 29.78 -47.38 5.84
N ILE A 26 28.92 -48.07 6.60
CA ILE A 26 29.29 -48.77 7.84
C ILE A 26 30.25 -49.93 7.53
N ASN A 27 29.99 -50.70 6.46
CA ASN A 27 30.90 -51.75 6.00
C ASN A 27 32.27 -51.19 5.57
N ASP A 28 32.32 -49.95 5.08
CA ASP A 28 33.55 -49.22 4.76
C ASP A 28 34.23 -48.60 6.01
N GLY A 29 33.70 -48.84 7.21
CA GLY A 29 34.29 -48.40 8.48
C GLY A 29 33.89 -46.98 8.93
N LEU A 30 32.89 -46.36 8.31
CA LEU A 30 32.40 -45.03 8.71
C LEU A 30 31.40 -45.11 9.87
N VAL A 31 31.46 -44.12 10.77
CA VAL A 31 30.54 -44.01 11.91
C VAL A 31 29.36 -43.11 11.56
N LEU A 32 28.17 -43.69 11.46
CA LEU A 32 26.97 -43.02 10.94
C LEU A 32 25.74 -43.20 11.84
N LYS A 33 24.83 -42.23 11.80
CA LYS A 33 23.46 -42.36 12.32
C LYS A 33 22.46 -41.81 11.30
N MET A 34 21.29 -42.44 11.22
CA MET A 34 20.17 -42.00 10.38
C MET A 34 19.03 -41.49 11.25
N LEU A 35 18.51 -40.30 10.95
CA LEU A 35 17.32 -39.74 11.55
C LEU A 35 16.26 -39.48 10.48
N THR A 36 15.12 -40.13 10.61
CA THR A 36 13.97 -39.91 9.73
C THR A 36 13.02 -38.90 10.38
N VAL A 37 12.64 -37.85 9.65
CA VAL A 37 11.73 -36.80 10.15
C VAL A 37 10.32 -37.05 9.63
N SER A 38 9.36 -37.21 10.53
CA SER A 38 7.93 -37.37 10.23
C SER A 38 7.13 -36.43 11.13
N ASP A 39 6.80 -35.26 10.61
CA ASP A 39 6.19 -34.14 11.33
C ASP A 39 4.77 -33.81 10.89
N ASP A 40 4.29 -34.34 9.76
CA ASP A 40 2.91 -34.11 9.30
C ASP A 40 1.88 -34.63 10.33
N LEU A 41 0.93 -33.78 10.71
CA LEU A 41 -0.20 -34.09 11.60
C LEU A 41 -1.04 -35.26 11.08
N PHE A 42 -1.17 -35.41 9.76
CA PHE A 42 -2.01 -36.45 9.14
C PHE A 42 -1.31 -37.81 8.99
N ASN A 43 -0.16 -38.00 9.63
CA ASN A 43 0.47 -39.31 9.76
C ASN A 43 -0.32 -40.18 10.76
N ASP A 44 -1.44 -40.75 10.31
CA ASP A 44 -2.25 -41.66 11.11
C ASP A 44 -1.48 -42.97 11.38
N LYS A 45 -1.57 -43.47 12.62
CA LYS A 45 -1.04 -44.79 13.01
C LYS A 45 -1.98 -45.94 12.63
N HIS A 46 -3.26 -45.64 12.39
CA HIS A 46 -4.32 -46.62 12.14
C HIS A 46 -4.64 -46.83 10.67
N GLN A 47 -4.54 -45.79 9.84
CA GLN A 47 -4.57 -45.92 8.39
C GLN A 47 -3.13 -46.16 7.90
N GLN A 48 -2.92 -47.17 7.04
CA GLN A 48 -1.63 -47.57 6.47
C GLN A 48 -1.03 -46.51 5.51
N ILE A 49 -1.09 -45.22 5.89
CA ILE A 49 -0.61 -44.09 5.11
C ILE A 49 0.91 -43.98 5.31
N SER A 50 1.64 -43.75 4.21
CA SER A 50 3.07 -43.50 4.28
C SER A 50 3.36 -42.26 5.11
N GLN A 51 4.24 -42.38 6.11
CA GLN A 51 4.77 -41.25 6.85
C GLN A 51 5.23 -40.14 5.90
N ARG A 52 4.89 -38.88 6.20
CA ARG A 52 5.22 -37.68 5.44
C ARG A 52 6.05 -36.69 6.26
N THR A 53 6.89 -35.95 5.53
CA THR A 53 7.69 -34.83 6.05
C THR A 53 7.22 -33.52 5.46
N LEU A 54 7.10 -32.51 6.31
CA LEU A 54 6.77 -31.13 5.97
C LEU A 54 7.93 -30.22 6.42
N SER A 55 7.64 -28.98 6.81
CA SER A 55 8.66 -27.94 7.06
C SER A 55 9.49 -28.13 8.33
N ALA A 56 9.15 -29.05 9.25
CA ALA A 56 9.92 -29.21 10.49
C ALA A 56 11.36 -29.66 10.25
N ILE A 57 11.62 -30.41 9.18
CA ILE A 57 12.97 -30.88 8.83
C ILE A 57 13.99 -29.73 8.72
N ILE A 58 13.53 -28.52 8.35
CA ILE A 58 14.38 -27.32 8.28
C ILE A 58 14.86 -26.90 9.68
N LEU A 59 14.00 -26.99 10.71
CA LEU A 59 14.40 -26.73 12.10
C LEU A 59 15.46 -27.75 12.55
N LEU A 60 15.29 -29.03 12.17
CA LEU A 60 16.23 -30.09 12.52
C LEU A 60 17.60 -29.88 11.85
N TYR A 61 17.64 -29.47 10.57
CA TYR A 61 18.89 -29.09 9.91
C TYR A 61 19.59 -27.94 10.63
N LYS A 62 18.84 -26.91 11.03
CA LYS A 62 19.40 -25.76 11.75
C LYS A 62 19.99 -26.17 13.10
N ILE A 63 19.25 -26.96 13.88
CA ILE A 63 19.67 -27.42 15.21
C ILE A 63 20.89 -28.35 15.09
N ALA A 64 20.83 -29.39 14.25
CA ALA A 64 21.93 -30.33 14.08
C ALA A 64 23.20 -29.66 13.57
N GLY A 65 23.07 -28.75 12.58
CA GLY A 65 24.17 -27.96 12.08
C GLY A 65 24.81 -27.08 13.16
N ALA A 66 23.99 -26.44 13.99
CA ALA A 66 24.48 -25.63 15.11
C ALA A 66 25.19 -26.46 16.18
N MET A 67 24.66 -27.63 16.54
CA MET A 67 25.30 -28.52 17.50
C MET A 67 26.62 -29.10 16.96
N SER A 68 26.67 -29.41 15.65
CA SER A 68 27.88 -29.85 14.96
C SER A 68 28.96 -28.76 14.97
N ALA A 69 28.59 -27.51 14.66
CA ALA A 69 29.50 -26.36 14.76
C ALA A 69 30.00 -26.12 16.19
N ALA A 70 29.15 -26.41 17.20
CA ALA A 70 29.51 -26.41 18.61
C ALA A 70 30.32 -27.65 19.05
N LYS A 71 30.77 -28.49 18.10
CA LYS A 71 31.61 -29.69 18.31
C LYS A 71 30.99 -30.73 19.25
N LYS A 72 29.65 -30.83 19.28
CA LYS A 72 28.94 -31.92 19.97
C LYS A 72 29.20 -33.26 19.26
N SER A 73 29.18 -34.36 20.02
CA SER A 73 29.38 -35.70 19.46
C SER A 73 28.18 -36.16 18.64
N LEU A 74 28.41 -37.09 17.70
CA LEU A 74 27.34 -37.65 16.84
C LEU A 74 26.15 -38.17 17.66
N MET A 75 26.41 -38.88 18.76
CA MET A 75 25.37 -39.45 19.60
C MET A 75 24.57 -38.37 20.34
N GLU A 76 25.24 -37.31 20.82
CA GLU A 76 24.54 -36.17 21.44
C GLU A 76 23.63 -35.48 20.44
N ILE A 77 24.11 -35.21 19.21
CA ILE A 77 23.31 -34.57 18.15
C ILE A 77 22.12 -35.46 17.78
N TYR A 78 22.37 -36.75 17.53
CA TYR A 78 21.34 -37.70 17.16
C TYR A 78 20.24 -37.80 18.24
N SER A 79 20.61 -38.01 19.50
CA SER A 79 19.66 -38.12 20.60
C SER A 79 18.90 -36.82 20.85
N TYR A 80 19.54 -35.67 20.67
CA TYR A 80 18.88 -34.36 20.80
C TYR A 80 17.85 -34.15 19.68
N CYS A 81 18.23 -34.35 18.43
CA CYS A 81 17.32 -34.23 17.28
C CYS A 81 16.17 -35.24 17.34
N GLN A 82 16.42 -36.47 17.83
CA GLN A 82 15.36 -37.46 18.05
C GLN A 82 14.32 -37.02 19.08
N LYS A 83 14.74 -36.31 20.14
CA LYS A 83 13.82 -35.69 21.11
C LYS A 83 13.01 -34.57 20.46
N ILE A 84 13.66 -33.68 19.70
CA ILE A 84 12.99 -32.59 18.97
C ILE A 84 11.94 -33.15 18.00
N CYS A 85 12.21 -34.29 17.33
CA CYS A 85 11.21 -34.94 16.47
C CYS A 85 9.92 -35.35 17.22
N GLN A 86 9.96 -35.53 18.54
CA GLN A 86 8.75 -35.79 19.35
C GLN A 86 8.03 -34.51 19.79
N GLN A 87 8.72 -33.37 19.77
CA GLN A 87 8.23 -32.05 20.21
C GLN A 87 7.83 -31.14 19.05
N VAL A 88 7.87 -31.65 17.80
CA VAL A 88 7.54 -30.89 16.60
C VAL A 88 6.41 -31.54 15.81
N GLN A 89 5.51 -30.71 15.29
CA GLN A 89 4.42 -31.12 14.42
C GLN A 89 4.13 -30.02 13.40
N SER A 90 3.73 -30.42 12.20
CA SER A 90 3.44 -29.53 11.08
C SER A 90 2.10 -29.86 10.45
N MET A 91 1.48 -28.85 9.86
CA MET A 91 0.29 -29.02 9.06
C MET A 91 0.38 -28.21 7.77
N GLU A 92 -0.07 -28.84 6.69
CA GLU A 92 -0.23 -28.19 5.40
C GLU A 92 -1.61 -27.52 5.32
N VAL A 93 -1.62 -26.28 4.84
CA VAL A 93 -2.81 -25.47 4.62
C VAL A 93 -2.88 -25.17 3.13
N ASN A 94 -3.74 -25.90 2.42
CA ASN A 94 -3.94 -25.71 0.99
C ASN A 94 -4.72 -24.42 0.74
N LEU A 95 -4.25 -23.62 -0.22
CA LEU A 95 -4.93 -22.44 -0.71
C LEU A 95 -5.69 -22.78 -2.00
N PRO A 96 -6.88 -22.20 -2.22
CA PRO A 96 -7.59 -22.35 -3.46
C PRO A 96 -6.72 -21.81 -4.61
N ASN A 97 -6.46 -22.64 -5.60
CA ASN A 97 -5.64 -22.27 -6.75
C ASN A 97 -6.40 -21.26 -7.63
N PRO A 98 -5.94 -20.01 -7.80
CA PRO A 98 -6.61 -19.03 -8.65
C PRO A 98 -6.54 -19.38 -10.15
N TYR A 99 -5.73 -20.37 -10.55
CA TYR A 99 -5.50 -20.76 -11.95
C TYR A 99 -6.20 -22.06 -12.39
N VAL A 100 -6.99 -22.71 -11.53
CA VAL A 100 -7.83 -23.83 -12.00
C VAL A 100 -9.08 -23.24 -12.62
N THR A 101 -9.03 -23.03 -13.94
CA THR A 101 -10.24 -22.89 -14.75
C THR A 101 -11.06 -24.20 -14.64
N PRO A 102 -12.41 -24.13 -14.66
CA PRO A 102 -13.27 -25.31 -14.47
C PRO A 102 -13.14 -26.43 -15.51
N ASN A 103 -12.24 -26.31 -16.50
CA ASN A 103 -12.15 -27.20 -17.66
C ASN A 103 -10.81 -27.94 -17.79
N SER A 104 -9.96 -27.99 -16.77
CA SER A 104 -8.78 -28.86 -16.78
C SER A 104 -9.11 -30.22 -16.14
N THR A 105 -9.80 -31.07 -16.89
CA THR A 105 -9.89 -32.51 -16.58
C THR A 105 -8.52 -33.16 -16.77
N CYS A 106 -7.68 -33.15 -15.73
CA CYS A 106 -6.65 -34.16 -15.62
C CYS A 106 -7.33 -35.46 -15.12
N MET A 107 -7.63 -36.35 -16.06
CA MET A 107 -7.95 -37.75 -15.79
C MET A 107 -6.70 -38.45 -15.25
N CYS A 108 -6.44 -38.37 -13.95
CA CYS A 108 -5.53 -39.27 -13.25
C CYS A 108 -5.89 -39.32 -11.76
N ILE A 109 -6.37 -40.49 -11.33
CA ILE A 109 -6.37 -41.02 -9.96
C ILE A 109 -7.60 -40.64 -9.09
N ASP A 110 -8.63 -41.47 -9.26
CA ASP A 110 -9.49 -41.94 -8.17
C ASP A 110 -8.64 -42.40 -6.98
N GLY A 111 -8.93 -41.88 -5.79
CA GLY A 111 -8.28 -42.29 -4.55
C GLY A 111 -8.57 -41.31 -3.44
N THR A 112 -9.54 -41.67 -2.60
CA THR A 112 -9.93 -41.00 -1.36
C THR A 112 -8.70 -40.63 -0.50
N PHE A 113 -8.27 -39.37 -0.54
CA PHE A 113 -7.49 -38.75 0.52
C PHE A 113 -8.35 -37.67 1.16
N SER A 114 -8.71 -37.86 2.43
CA SER A 114 -9.39 -36.87 3.26
C SER A 114 -8.42 -35.75 3.66
N SER A 115 -7.89 -35.01 2.69
CA SER A 115 -7.41 -33.65 2.95
C SER A 115 -8.63 -32.81 3.27
N ILE A 116 -8.67 -32.15 4.43
CA ILE A 116 -9.68 -31.14 4.70
C ILE A 116 -9.53 -30.06 3.60
N LYS A 117 -10.41 -30.13 2.58
CA LYS A 117 -10.57 -29.08 1.57
C LYS A 117 -11.22 -27.90 2.26
N ALA A 118 -10.42 -27.04 2.88
CA ALA A 118 -10.85 -25.68 3.20
C ALA A 118 -10.86 -24.86 1.88
N THR A 119 -11.85 -25.13 1.02
CA THR A 119 -12.14 -24.30 -0.16
C THR A 119 -12.66 -22.96 0.32
N LEU A 120 -11.98 -21.85 -0.01
CA LEU A 120 -12.37 -20.52 0.44
C LEU A 120 -12.40 -19.50 -0.70
N SER A 121 -13.55 -18.86 -0.84
CA SER A 121 -13.79 -17.67 -1.65
C SER A 121 -13.55 -16.39 -0.84
N GLN A 122 -12.78 -15.46 -1.42
CA GLN A 122 -12.64 -14.03 -1.10
C GLN A 122 -12.05 -13.62 0.28
N MET A 123 -11.43 -12.43 0.26
CA MET A 123 -10.36 -11.91 1.14
C MET A 123 -10.66 -11.78 2.65
N ASP A 124 -11.86 -12.10 3.12
CA ASP A 124 -12.19 -12.07 4.57
C ASP A 124 -11.81 -13.35 5.33
N HIS A 125 -11.29 -14.37 4.64
CA HIS A 125 -11.20 -15.72 5.18
C HIS A 125 -9.80 -16.29 5.43
N THR A 126 -8.70 -15.64 5.02
CA THR A 126 -7.33 -16.14 5.28
C THR A 126 -7.05 -16.36 6.76
N VAL A 127 -7.66 -15.55 7.63
CA VAL A 127 -7.60 -15.64 9.09
C VAL A 127 -8.22 -16.94 9.64
N ALA A 128 -9.37 -17.35 9.08
CA ALA A 128 -10.06 -18.58 9.49
C ALA A 128 -9.33 -19.83 8.99
N THR A 129 -8.69 -19.74 7.81
CA THR A 129 -8.00 -20.86 7.15
C THR A 129 -6.82 -21.40 7.96
N ILE A 130 -6.16 -20.57 8.77
CA ILE A 130 -4.99 -21.00 9.56
C ILE A 130 -5.36 -21.31 11.02
N LYS A 131 -6.35 -20.61 11.60
CA LYS A 131 -6.79 -20.84 12.98
C LYS A 131 -7.35 -22.24 13.22
N VAL A 132 -8.09 -22.79 12.26
CA VAL A 132 -8.64 -24.17 12.34
C VAL A 132 -7.52 -25.23 12.32
N PRO A 133 -6.57 -25.20 11.37
CA PRO A 133 -5.35 -26.01 11.42
C PRO A 133 -4.56 -25.89 12.72
N LEU A 134 -4.39 -24.67 13.24
CA LEU A 134 -3.65 -24.41 14.47
C LEU A 134 -4.35 -25.04 15.69
N ALA A 135 -5.68 -24.92 15.78
CA ALA A 135 -6.51 -25.58 16.79
C ALA A 135 -6.51 -27.12 16.66
N THR A 136 -6.24 -27.65 15.45
CA THR A 136 -6.19 -29.10 15.19
C THR A 136 -4.80 -29.68 15.51
N MET A 137 -3.73 -28.90 15.31
CA MET A 137 -2.36 -29.30 15.68
C MET A 137 -2.09 -29.24 17.18
N ILE A 138 -2.84 -28.41 17.92
CA ILE A 138 -2.64 -28.20 19.34
C ILE A 138 -3.86 -28.71 20.10
N HIS A 139 -3.68 -29.74 20.93
CA HIS A 139 -4.63 -29.98 22.01
C HIS A 139 -4.34 -29.00 23.15
N ILE A 140 -5.11 -27.90 23.21
CA ILE A 140 -5.01 -26.91 24.29
C ILE A 140 -5.74 -27.48 25.51
N ILE A 141 -4.98 -27.93 26.50
CA ILE A 141 -5.55 -28.33 27.80
C ILE A 141 -5.74 -27.06 28.61
N GLN A 142 -6.98 -26.54 28.64
CA GLN A 142 -7.36 -25.48 29.57
C GLN A 142 -7.76 -26.11 30.91
N ASP A 143 -7.15 -25.67 32.01
CA ASP A 143 -7.55 -26.06 33.38
C ASP A 143 -8.85 -25.38 33.85
N THR A 144 -9.67 -24.84 32.93
CA THR A 144 -10.87 -24.06 33.25
C THR A 144 -12.06 -24.40 32.35
N ASN A 145 -13.18 -24.70 33.01
CA ASN A 145 -14.49 -25.23 32.56
C ASN A 145 -15.27 -24.47 31.47
N SER A 146 -14.67 -23.78 30.52
CA SER A 146 -15.48 -22.95 29.59
C SER A 146 -14.89 -22.71 28.21
N PHE A 147 -14.60 -23.77 27.45
CA PHE A 147 -14.81 -23.77 26.00
C PHE A 147 -14.79 -25.22 25.48
N ARG A 148 -15.95 -25.77 25.13
CA ARG A 148 -16.03 -27.09 24.47
C ARG A 148 -15.65 -26.91 23.01
N ILE A 149 -14.39 -27.19 22.67
CA ILE A 149 -14.07 -27.69 21.33
C ILE A 149 -14.90 -28.96 21.16
N ASP A 150 -15.64 -29.08 20.06
CA ASP A 150 -16.46 -30.24 19.76
C ASP A 150 -15.57 -31.49 19.73
N GLN A 151 -15.56 -32.22 20.84
CA GLN A 151 -14.73 -33.41 21.08
C GLN A 151 -15.00 -34.53 20.06
N SER A 152 -16.05 -34.40 19.23
CA SER A 152 -16.35 -35.34 18.14
C SER A 152 -15.45 -35.20 16.91
N LYS A 153 -14.62 -34.14 16.81
CA LYS A 153 -13.70 -33.90 15.67
C LYS A 153 -12.24 -33.68 16.05
N VAL A 154 -11.91 -33.69 17.34
CA VAL A 154 -10.52 -33.69 17.80
C VAL A 154 -9.99 -35.10 17.57
N VAL A 155 -9.23 -35.26 16.50
CA VAL A 155 -8.65 -36.54 16.12
C VAL A 155 -7.58 -36.91 17.16
N ASP A 156 -7.57 -38.17 17.62
CA ASP A 156 -6.53 -38.81 18.45
C ASP A 156 -5.10 -38.79 17.81
N THR A 157 -4.85 -37.93 16.81
CA THR A 157 -3.63 -37.83 16.00
C THR A 157 -2.71 -36.66 16.37
N ALA A 158 -3.12 -35.75 17.25
CA ALA A 158 -2.26 -34.67 17.71
C ALA A 158 -1.04 -35.26 18.46
N LYS A 159 0.17 -34.96 17.97
CA LYS A 159 1.42 -35.42 18.58
C LYS A 159 1.86 -34.48 19.70
N LEU A 160 1.36 -33.24 19.69
CA LEU A 160 1.70 -32.20 20.65
C LEU A 160 0.52 -31.86 21.56
N THR A 161 0.80 -31.87 22.86
CA THR A 161 -0.05 -31.30 23.90
C THR A 161 0.60 -30.03 24.40
N VAL A 162 -0.13 -28.91 24.34
CA VAL A 162 0.37 -27.58 24.74
C VAL A 162 -0.52 -27.02 25.84
N CYS A 163 0.11 -26.58 26.91
CA CYS A 163 -0.50 -25.91 28.05
C CYS A 163 -0.23 -24.40 28.01
N SER A 164 -0.99 -23.61 28.76
CA SER A 164 -0.84 -22.14 28.84
C SER A 164 0.54 -21.68 29.36
N SER A 165 1.31 -22.55 30.03
CA SER A 165 2.68 -22.24 30.47
C SER A 165 3.78 -22.61 29.47
N ASP A 166 3.43 -23.25 28.35
CA ASP A 166 4.40 -23.72 27.37
C ASP A 166 4.92 -22.58 26.50
N SER A 167 6.17 -22.72 26.05
CA SER A 167 6.79 -21.84 25.07
C SER A 167 6.86 -22.53 23.71
N LEU A 168 6.48 -21.81 22.64
CA LEU A 168 6.46 -22.33 21.28
C LEU A 168 7.42 -21.57 20.35
N VAL A 169 8.04 -22.34 19.45
CA VAL A 169 8.66 -21.85 18.23
C VAL A 169 7.73 -22.18 17.07
N ILE A 170 7.43 -21.19 16.23
CA ILE A 170 6.58 -21.36 15.06
C ILE A 170 7.39 -21.16 13.79
N LEU A 171 7.16 -22.00 12.79
CA LEU A 171 7.69 -21.83 11.43
C LEU A 171 6.52 -21.83 10.44
N LEU A 172 6.27 -20.67 9.82
CA LEU A 172 5.35 -20.49 8.70
C LEU A 172 6.14 -20.55 7.39
N ASN A 173 6.08 -21.70 6.73
CA ASN A 173 6.67 -21.93 5.43
C ASN A 173 5.67 -21.59 4.31
N ASN A 174 6.04 -20.65 3.44
CA ASN A 174 5.28 -20.25 2.28
C ASN A 174 5.89 -20.86 1.01
N ASN A 175 5.14 -21.70 0.29
CA ASN A 175 5.58 -22.28 -0.98
C ASN A 175 5.47 -21.28 -2.15
N ALA A 176 5.79 -20.01 -1.91
CA ALA A 176 5.66 -18.88 -2.84
C ALA A 176 4.22 -18.67 -3.36
N VAL A 177 3.23 -18.88 -2.49
CA VAL A 177 1.80 -18.83 -2.83
C VAL A 177 1.12 -17.54 -2.39
N ILE A 178 1.69 -16.85 -1.41
CA ILE A 178 1.19 -15.56 -0.90
C ILE A 178 2.31 -14.51 -0.86
N THR A 179 1.93 -13.24 -0.88
CA THR A 179 2.82 -12.07 -0.75
C THR A 179 3.35 -11.88 0.67
N THR A 180 4.41 -11.09 0.83
CA THR A 180 4.96 -10.73 2.15
C THR A 180 3.96 -10.03 3.06
N THR A 181 3.07 -9.20 2.50
CA THR A 181 2.00 -8.55 3.26
C THR A 181 1.04 -9.57 3.84
N GLU A 182 0.59 -10.53 3.03
CA GLU A 182 -0.30 -11.61 3.46
C GLU A 182 0.38 -12.54 4.47
N GLN A 183 1.68 -12.82 4.31
CA GLN A 183 2.46 -13.55 5.32
C GLN A 183 2.39 -12.84 6.68
N ASN A 184 2.64 -11.53 6.72
CA ASN A 184 2.63 -10.77 7.97
C ASN A 184 1.23 -10.68 8.61
N ILE A 185 0.16 -10.66 7.81
CA ILE A 185 -1.21 -10.79 8.30
C ILE A 185 -1.39 -12.15 8.99
N CYS A 186 -0.96 -13.25 8.35
CA CYS A 186 -1.01 -14.59 8.93
C CYS A 186 -0.22 -14.67 10.25
N VAL A 187 0.98 -14.07 10.31
CA VAL A 187 1.79 -14.01 11.54
C VAL A 187 1.01 -13.33 12.66
N LYS A 188 0.43 -12.15 12.39
CA LYS A 188 -0.38 -11.41 13.38
C LYS A 188 -1.54 -12.27 13.89
N ASP A 189 -2.28 -12.92 12.99
CA ASP A 189 -3.45 -13.70 13.38
C ASP A 189 -3.12 -14.95 14.20
N ILE A 190 -1.99 -15.62 13.89
CA ILE A 190 -1.48 -16.75 14.67
C ILE A 190 -1.07 -16.27 16.06
N LEU A 191 -0.33 -15.16 16.14
CA LEU A 191 0.09 -14.58 17.42
C LEU A 191 -1.11 -14.16 18.28
N ASP A 192 -2.09 -13.46 17.72
CA ASP A 192 -3.31 -13.05 18.43
C ASP A 192 -4.09 -14.27 18.94
N TYR A 193 -4.23 -15.31 18.11
CA TYR A 193 -4.91 -16.54 18.50
C TYR A 193 -4.20 -17.22 19.68
N LEU A 194 -2.88 -17.44 19.59
CA LEU A 194 -2.13 -18.11 20.65
C LEU A 194 -2.04 -17.28 21.93
N THR A 195 -1.93 -15.96 21.81
CA THR A 195 -1.95 -15.03 22.95
C THR A 195 -3.28 -15.10 23.71
N ALA A 196 -4.40 -15.30 23.01
CA ALA A 196 -5.71 -15.47 23.65
C ALA A 196 -5.82 -16.75 24.50
N PHE A 197 -4.90 -17.71 24.33
CA PHE A 197 -4.79 -18.93 25.14
C PHE A 197 -3.59 -18.90 26.10
N ASP A 198 -3.01 -17.71 26.34
CA ASP A 198 -1.80 -17.50 27.16
C ASP A 198 -0.55 -18.24 26.68
N ILE A 199 -0.54 -18.77 25.45
CA ILE A 199 0.59 -19.52 24.90
C ILE A 199 1.69 -18.55 24.47
N ASN A 200 2.89 -18.71 25.03
CA ASN A 200 4.02 -17.84 24.74
C ASN A 200 4.76 -18.26 23.46
N VAL A 201 4.74 -17.42 22.42
CA VAL A 201 5.52 -17.64 21.20
C VAL A 201 6.89 -16.97 21.33
N VAL A 202 7.93 -17.77 21.57
CA VAL A 202 9.28 -17.26 21.81
C VAL A 202 10.05 -16.96 20.53
N ARG A 203 9.72 -17.64 19.41
CA ARG A 203 10.28 -17.34 18.08
C ARG A 203 9.23 -17.61 16.99
N PHE A 204 9.22 -16.76 15.97
CA PHE A 204 8.38 -16.92 14.79
C PHE A 204 9.22 -16.81 13.52
N TYR A 205 9.36 -17.92 12.82
CA TYR A 205 10.05 -18.02 11.54
C TYR A 205 9.03 -17.92 10.40
N VAL A 206 9.22 -17.02 9.44
CA VAL A 206 8.36 -16.90 8.26
C VAL A 206 9.20 -16.74 7.01
N GLY A 207 8.84 -17.44 5.93
CA GLY A 207 9.59 -17.40 4.69
C GLY A 207 9.36 -18.60 3.80
N ASN A 208 10.15 -18.69 2.73
CA ASN A 208 10.07 -19.75 1.74
C ASN A 208 11.24 -20.72 1.97
N PHE A 209 11.02 -21.76 2.77
CA PHE A 209 12.09 -22.65 3.24
C PHE A 209 12.10 -23.99 2.51
N LEU A 210 10.93 -24.60 2.32
CA LEU A 210 10.81 -25.94 1.77
C LEU A 210 9.55 -26.09 0.93
N LYS A 211 9.70 -26.36 -0.35
CA LYS A 211 8.55 -26.76 -1.19
C LYS A 211 8.19 -28.22 -0.89
N CYS A 212 7.15 -28.44 -0.09
CA CYS A 212 6.71 -29.78 0.35
C CYS A 212 5.59 -30.39 -0.52
N SER A 213 4.93 -29.57 -1.34
CA SER A 213 3.75 -29.96 -2.11
C SER A 213 3.74 -29.27 -3.47
N ASP A 214 3.12 -29.91 -4.45
CA ASP A 214 2.88 -29.34 -5.78
C ASP A 214 1.65 -28.41 -5.80
N ASN A 215 0.79 -28.51 -4.78
CA ASN A 215 -0.34 -27.61 -4.62
C ASN A 215 0.10 -26.27 -4.04
N PRO A 216 -0.61 -25.17 -4.36
CA PRO A 216 -0.45 -23.91 -3.66
C PRO A 216 -0.80 -24.07 -2.19
N ALA A 217 0.20 -24.20 -1.31
CA ALA A 217 0.01 -24.44 0.10
C ALA A 217 0.98 -23.64 0.99
N LEU A 218 0.51 -23.37 2.21
CA LEU A 218 1.34 -22.96 3.33
C LEU A 218 1.60 -24.15 4.23
N THR A 219 2.65 -24.08 5.03
CA THR A 219 2.94 -25.08 6.05
C THR A 219 3.18 -24.36 7.37
N VAL A 220 2.47 -24.77 8.41
CA VAL A 220 2.65 -24.25 9.76
C VAL A 220 3.27 -25.35 10.60
N THR A 221 4.46 -25.11 11.11
CA THR A 221 5.18 -26.00 12.03
C THR A 221 5.20 -25.39 13.41
N LEU A 222 4.89 -26.21 14.42
CA LEU A 222 4.97 -25.89 15.83
C LEU A 222 6.04 -26.76 16.48
N LEU A 223 6.92 -26.13 17.24
CA LEU A 223 7.93 -26.79 18.07
C LEU A 223 7.73 -26.35 19.52
N LYS A 224 7.39 -27.31 20.40
CA LYS A 224 7.31 -27.08 21.84
C LYS A 224 8.71 -26.98 22.43
N VAL A 225 8.96 -25.92 23.19
CA VAL A 225 10.26 -25.66 23.82
C VAL A 225 10.25 -26.22 25.24
N GLU A 226 10.75 -27.45 25.40
CA GLU A 226 11.00 -28.04 26.72
C GLU A 226 12.42 -27.71 27.23
N ASP A 227 13.39 -27.64 26.32
CA ASP A 227 14.77 -27.24 26.61
C ASP A 227 15.09 -25.91 25.93
N SER A 228 15.36 -24.88 26.72
CA SER A 228 15.76 -23.54 26.26
C SER A 228 17.03 -23.54 25.38
N SER A 229 17.88 -24.57 25.47
CA SER A 229 19.07 -24.70 24.63
C SER A 229 18.73 -24.76 23.13
N VAL A 230 17.51 -25.20 22.78
CA VAL A 230 17.02 -25.20 21.39
C VAL A 230 17.03 -23.81 20.77
N LEU A 231 16.73 -22.78 21.56
CA LEU A 231 16.71 -21.39 21.09
C LEU A 231 18.11 -20.93 20.74
N THR A 232 19.12 -21.33 21.53
CA THR A 232 20.53 -21.03 21.23
C THR A 232 20.95 -21.63 19.89
N TYR A 233 20.57 -22.88 19.63
CA TYR A 233 20.90 -23.54 18.37
C TYR A 233 20.15 -22.93 17.17
N LEU A 234 18.90 -22.51 17.35
CA LEU A 234 18.13 -21.85 16.31
C LEU A 234 18.67 -20.44 16.00
N ASP A 235 19.06 -19.67 17.02
CA ASP A 235 19.57 -18.30 16.89
C ASP A 235 21.03 -18.23 16.41
N ALA A 236 21.78 -19.33 16.52
CA ALA A 236 23.20 -19.35 16.17
C ALA A 236 23.46 -18.95 14.71
N ASN A 237 24.25 -17.90 14.50
CA ASN A 237 24.57 -17.37 13.18
C ASN A 237 25.83 -18.04 12.63
N TYR A 238 25.69 -18.79 11.54
CA TYR A 238 26.80 -19.44 10.85
C TYR A 238 26.90 -19.00 9.39
N GLY A 239 26.72 -17.70 9.13
CA GLY A 239 27.29 -16.91 8.02
C GLY A 239 27.08 -17.33 6.55
N ASN A 240 26.67 -18.55 6.23
CA ASN A 240 26.83 -19.18 4.92
C ASN A 240 25.71 -20.18 4.57
N VAL A 241 24.47 -19.94 5.02
CA VAL A 241 23.31 -20.75 4.62
C VAL A 241 22.30 -19.88 3.88
N PRO A 242 22.25 -19.91 2.53
CA PRO A 242 21.39 -19.04 1.74
C PRO A 242 19.89 -19.16 2.05
N GLY A 243 19.43 -20.35 2.44
CA GLY A 243 18.04 -20.63 2.80
C GLY A 243 17.65 -20.30 4.25
N TRP A 244 18.61 -19.92 5.09
CA TRP A 244 18.37 -19.55 6.50
C TRP A 244 18.91 -18.13 6.74
N ARG A 245 18.39 -17.17 5.96
CA ARG A 245 18.78 -15.75 6.02
C ARG A 245 17.79 -14.96 6.85
N ALA A 246 18.31 -14.11 7.75
CA ALA A 246 17.60 -13.00 8.39
C ALA A 246 16.13 -13.30 8.71
N VAL A 247 15.88 -14.46 9.30
CA VAL A 247 14.55 -14.74 9.82
C VAL A 247 14.32 -13.75 10.94
N ASN A 248 13.18 -13.06 10.99
CA ASN A 248 12.86 -12.10 12.03
C ASN A 248 13.14 -12.71 13.41
N GLN A 249 14.32 -12.41 13.97
CA GLN A 249 14.80 -12.86 15.27
C GLN A 249 14.15 -12.04 16.38
N SER A 250 13.00 -11.42 16.11
CA SER A 250 12.26 -10.68 17.11
C SER A 250 11.92 -11.66 18.24
N ILE A 251 12.64 -11.51 19.35
CA ILE A 251 12.13 -11.74 20.70
C ILE A 251 10.75 -11.09 20.67
N GLY A 252 9.70 -11.91 20.82
CA GLY A 252 8.35 -11.62 20.32
C GLY A 252 7.92 -10.17 20.52
N PRO A 253 7.11 -9.59 19.61
CA PRO A 253 6.65 -8.24 19.82
C PRO A 253 5.98 -8.20 21.18
N SER A 254 6.57 -7.49 22.14
CA SER A 254 5.77 -6.92 23.21
C SER A 254 4.84 -5.99 22.44
N LEU A 255 3.62 -6.45 22.19
CA LEU A 255 2.52 -5.64 21.70
C LEU A 255 2.22 -4.64 22.83
N THR A 256 3.12 -3.68 23.02
CA THR A 256 2.88 -2.53 23.88
C THR A 256 1.70 -1.80 23.25
N THR A 257 0.53 -2.03 23.81
CA THR A 257 -0.74 -1.36 23.49
C THR A 257 -0.69 0.13 23.75
N THR A 258 0.37 0.62 24.41
CA THR A 258 0.67 2.03 24.55
C THR A 258 1.27 2.59 23.25
N VAL A 259 0.41 2.85 22.28
CA VAL A 259 0.70 3.87 21.27
C VAL A 259 0.77 5.20 22.02
N THR A 260 1.98 5.65 22.35
CA THR A 260 2.20 7.04 22.75
C THR A 260 1.84 7.92 21.56
N MET A 261 0.60 8.37 21.53
CA MET A 261 0.14 9.38 20.58
C MET A 261 0.97 10.65 20.82
N PRO A 262 1.77 11.12 19.85
CA PRO A 262 2.45 12.40 19.97
C PRO A 262 1.39 13.48 20.25
N GLY A 263 1.62 14.24 21.32
CA GLY A 263 0.59 15.05 21.97
C GLY A 263 -0.14 16.05 21.08
N ASN A 264 -1.43 16.25 21.41
CA ASN A 264 -2.28 17.40 21.10
C ASN A 264 -1.89 18.20 19.86
N LEU A 265 -2.27 17.70 18.69
CA LEU A 265 -2.61 18.57 17.57
C LEU A 265 -3.81 19.42 18.01
N LYS A 266 -3.55 20.53 18.69
CA LYS A 266 -4.51 21.63 18.78
C LYS A 266 -4.72 22.08 17.35
N ARG A 267 -5.74 21.49 16.70
CA ARG A 267 -6.31 21.99 15.46
C ARG A 267 -6.81 23.39 15.80
N LYS A 268 -5.94 24.40 15.69
CA LYS A 268 -6.39 25.76 15.46
C LYS A 268 -7.10 25.64 14.12
N GLU A 269 -8.41 25.43 14.18
CA GLU A 269 -9.28 25.86 13.11
C GLU A 269 -8.85 27.28 12.80
N ARG A 270 -8.09 27.48 11.72
CA ARG A 270 -7.87 28.82 11.17
C ARG A 270 -9.22 29.20 10.59
N ILE A 271 -10.08 29.72 11.46
CA ILE A 271 -11.43 30.21 11.12
C ILE A 271 -11.31 31.39 10.14
N THR A 272 -10.13 32.01 10.05
CA THR A 272 -9.81 33.03 9.05
C THR A 272 -8.52 32.70 8.29
N PRO A 273 -8.51 32.81 6.95
CA PRO A 273 -7.29 32.73 6.17
C PRO A 273 -6.36 33.89 6.55
N PRO A 274 -5.04 33.70 6.50
CA PRO A 274 -4.09 34.76 6.84
C PRO A 274 -4.25 35.95 5.86
N ILE A 275 -4.31 37.17 6.38
CA ILE A 275 -4.25 38.39 5.57
C ILE A 275 -2.79 38.80 5.43
N ARG A 276 -2.30 38.91 4.19
CA ARG A 276 -0.94 39.36 3.84
C ARG A 276 -0.94 39.98 2.44
N GLY A 277 0.11 40.73 2.13
CA GLY A 277 0.32 41.33 0.83
C GLY A 277 -0.54 42.57 0.61
N PRO A 278 -0.37 43.21 -0.56
CA PRO A 278 -1.03 44.47 -0.91
C PRO A 278 -2.56 44.31 -0.97
N LYS A 279 -3.28 45.37 -0.59
CA LYS A 279 -4.74 45.44 -0.61
C LYS A 279 -5.22 46.03 -1.95
N LEU A 280 -6.28 45.47 -2.52
CA LEU A 280 -6.99 46.07 -3.64
C LEU A 280 -7.83 47.27 -3.20
N SER A 281 -7.99 48.25 -4.10
CA SER A 281 -9.02 49.29 -3.94
C SER A 281 -10.42 48.66 -3.92
N ASP A 282 -11.41 49.38 -3.39
CA ASP A 282 -12.78 48.88 -3.35
C ASP A 282 -13.34 48.68 -4.78
N GLU A 283 -12.95 49.53 -5.71
CA GLU A 283 -13.26 49.42 -7.14
C GLU A 283 -12.64 48.14 -7.75
N ALA A 284 -11.34 47.90 -7.54
CA ALA A 284 -10.67 46.71 -8.03
C ALA A 284 -11.21 45.43 -7.39
N SER A 285 -11.59 45.50 -6.11
CA SER A 285 -12.25 44.38 -5.40
C SER A 285 -13.61 44.04 -6.00
N ASN A 286 -14.39 45.05 -6.41
CA ASN A 286 -15.65 44.85 -7.12
C ASN A 286 -15.43 44.24 -8.52
N ILE A 287 -14.42 44.72 -9.26
CA ILE A 287 -14.05 44.13 -10.56
C ILE A 287 -13.67 42.65 -10.38
N MET A 288 -12.90 42.33 -9.34
CA MET A 288 -12.53 40.95 -9.01
C MET A 288 -13.75 40.06 -8.68
N TYR A 289 -14.72 40.59 -7.93
CA TYR A 289 -15.99 39.91 -7.68
C TYR A 289 -16.71 39.58 -9.01
N PHE A 290 -16.86 40.57 -9.89
CA PHE A 290 -17.52 40.39 -11.18
C PHE A 290 -16.77 39.41 -12.08
N ALA A 291 -15.45 39.53 -12.20
CA ALA A 291 -14.64 38.63 -13.02
C ALA A 291 -14.76 37.16 -12.58
N MET A 292 -14.78 36.91 -11.26
CA MET A 292 -14.99 35.57 -10.74
C MET A 292 -16.41 35.06 -10.95
N GLN A 293 -17.42 35.91 -10.83
CA GLN A 293 -18.79 35.54 -11.14
C GLN A 293 -18.93 35.14 -12.63
N PHE A 294 -18.37 35.92 -13.55
CA PHE A 294 -18.35 35.60 -14.99
C PHE A 294 -17.68 34.26 -15.26
N ALA A 295 -16.52 34.00 -14.64
CA ALA A 295 -15.82 32.72 -14.76
C ALA A 295 -16.67 31.54 -14.30
N CYS A 296 -17.35 31.68 -13.16
CA CYS A 296 -18.23 30.64 -12.63
C CYS A 296 -19.44 30.40 -13.54
N ASP A 297 -20.14 31.46 -13.96
CA ASP A 297 -21.32 31.36 -14.81
C ASP A 297 -20.99 30.73 -16.17
N ALA A 298 -19.81 31.04 -16.73
CA ALA A 298 -19.31 30.42 -17.96
C ALA A 298 -19.04 28.92 -17.78
N LEU A 299 -18.37 28.52 -16.70
CA LEU A 299 -18.11 27.10 -16.40
C LEU A 299 -19.39 26.31 -16.18
N ILE A 300 -20.38 26.90 -15.48
CA ILE A 300 -21.71 26.30 -15.28
C ILE A 300 -22.40 26.09 -16.63
N SER A 301 -22.35 27.09 -17.51
CA SER A 301 -22.99 27.05 -18.83
C SER A 301 -22.36 25.99 -19.76
N CYS A 302 -21.06 25.74 -19.60
CA CYS A 302 -20.30 24.78 -20.40
C CYS A 302 -20.28 23.34 -19.84
N GLU A 303 -21.05 23.03 -18.79
CA GLU A 303 -21.10 21.70 -18.15
C GLU A 303 -21.21 20.56 -19.18
N LYS A 304 -22.27 20.58 -20.00
CA LYS A 304 -22.54 19.50 -20.97
C LYS A 304 -21.44 19.39 -22.02
N GLN A 305 -20.91 20.53 -22.47
CA GLN A 305 -19.86 20.56 -23.48
C GLN A 305 -18.57 19.93 -22.93
N LEU A 306 -18.17 20.31 -21.71
CA LEU A 306 -16.98 19.76 -21.07
C LEU A 306 -17.12 18.25 -20.81
N ASN A 307 -18.29 17.78 -20.37
CA ASN A 307 -18.53 16.34 -20.20
C ASN A 307 -18.46 15.56 -21.52
N VAL A 308 -18.96 16.13 -22.63
CA VAL A 308 -18.84 15.51 -23.96
C VAL A 308 -17.39 15.42 -24.40
N ILE A 309 -16.60 16.49 -24.20
CA ILE A 309 -15.17 16.51 -24.53
C ILE A 309 -14.44 15.45 -23.69
N ASP A 310 -14.69 15.44 -22.38
CA ASP A 310 -14.04 14.54 -21.43
C ASP A 310 -14.40 13.07 -21.67
N SER A 311 -15.65 12.77 -22.04
CA SER A 311 -16.12 11.40 -22.33
C SER A 311 -15.38 10.69 -23.47
N GLU A 312 -14.58 11.40 -24.27
CA GLU A 312 -13.77 10.77 -25.32
C GLU A 312 -12.69 9.84 -24.73
N LYS A 313 -12.07 10.21 -23.60
CA LYS A 313 -10.99 9.43 -22.97
C LYS A 313 -11.05 9.37 -21.43
N GLY A 314 -11.87 10.21 -20.80
CA GLY A 314 -12.09 10.29 -19.36
C GLY A 314 -13.41 9.65 -18.94
N ASP A 315 -13.82 9.94 -17.71
CA ASP A 315 -15.10 9.50 -17.12
C ASP A 315 -16.28 10.40 -17.50
N GLY A 316 -16.02 11.52 -18.17
CA GLY A 316 -17.07 12.41 -18.68
C GLY A 316 -17.69 13.27 -17.59
N ASP A 317 -16.95 13.58 -16.53
CA ASP A 317 -17.44 14.29 -15.35
C ASP A 317 -16.82 15.69 -15.13
N THR A 318 -15.83 16.07 -15.95
CA THR A 318 -15.11 17.34 -15.80
C THR A 318 -16.04 18.55 -15.71
N GLY A 319 -17.03 18.65 -16.60
CA GLY A 319 -18.01 19.73 -16.60
C GLY A 319 -18.90 19.73 -15.36
N THR A 320 -19.40 18.56 -14.95
CA THR A 320 -20.22 18.40 -13.73
C THR A 320 -19.47 18.88 -12.49
N ARG A 321 -18.18 18.54 -12.39
CA ARG A 321 -17.31 18.92 -11.27
C ARG A 321 -17.00 20.42 -11.27
N MET A 322 -16.67 20.99 -12.42
CA MET A 322 -16.45 22.44 -12.57
C MET A 322 -17.70 23.24 -12.19
N LYS A 323 -18.88 22.82 -12.67
CA LYS A 323 -20.15 23.44 -12.31
C LYS A 323 -20.40 23.40 -10.80
N THR A 324 -20.25 22.22 -10.18
CA THR A 324 -20.50 22.04 -8.74
C THR A 324 -19.65 23.00 -7.91
N VAL A 325 -18.37 23.15 -8.29
CA VAL A 325 -17.44 24.07 -7.63
C VAL A 325 -17.79 25.53 -7.91
N ALA A 326 -18.14 25.88 -9.15
CA ALA A 326 -18.53 27.23 -9.54
C ALA A 326 -19.79 27.70 -8.78
N GLU A 327 -20.83 26.87 -8.70
CA GLU A 327 -22.04 27.15 -7.93
C GLU A 327 -21.73 27.34 -6.44
N LEU A 328 -20.85 26.50 -5.89
CA LEU A 328 -20.43 26.61 -4.49
C LEU A 328 -19.60 27.87 -4.24
N LEU A 329 -18.75 28.28 -5.18
CA LEU A 329 -17.97 29.52 -5.09
C LEU A 329 -18.90 30.75 -5.12
N ILE A 330 -19.82 30.83 -6.08
CA ILE A 330 -20.82 31.90 -6.16
C ILE A 330 -21.60 31.99 -4.84
N LYS A 331 -22.04 30.85 -4.29
CA LYS A 331 -22.74 30.80 -3.00
C LYS A 331 -21.88 31.36 -1.85
N ARG A 332 -20.58 31.05 -1.81
CA ARG A 332 -19.67 31.56 -0.77
C ARG A 332 -19.38 33.05 -0.94
N MET A 333 -19.23 33.52 -2.17
CA MET A 333 -19.05 34.95 -2.47
C MET A 333 -20.27 35.76 -2.04
N ARG A 334 -21.50 35.30 -2.33
CA ARG A 334 -22.75 35.93 -1.87
C ARG A 334 -22.97 35.92 -0.35
N GLN A 335 -22.24 35.08 0.37
CA GLN A 335 -22.30 34.97 1.83
C GLN A 335 -21.12 35.69 2.51
N ASP A 336 -20.33 36.48 1.78
CA ASP A 336 -19.13 37.16 2.25
C ASP A 336 -18.10 36.21 2.90
N LYS A 337 -18.06 34.95 2.44
CA LYS A 337 -17.12 33.92 2.93
C LYS A 337 -15.82 33.85 2.11
N VAL A 338 -15.64 34.76 1.16
CA VAL A 338 -14.45 34.86 0.31
C VAL A 338 -13.92 36.28 0.41
N ILE A 339 -12.67 36.42 0.87
CA ILE A 339 -12.00 37.72 0.98
C ILE A 339 -11.44 38.06 -0.40
N LEU A 340 -12.02 39.07 -1.06
CA LEU A 340 -11.67 39.46 -2.43
C LEU A 340 -10.75 40.68 -2.51
N ASN A 341 -10.58 41.42 -1.41
CA ASN A 341 -9.76 42.65 -1.39
C ASN A 341 -8.28 42.42 -1.07
N TYR A 342 -7.86 41.18 -0.83
CA TYR A 342 -6.45 40.80 -0.63
C TYR A 342 -6.12 39.61 -1.56
N PRO A 343 -5.34 39.80 -2.63
CA PRO A 343 -5.05 38.75 -3.62
C PRO A 343 -4.40 37.49 -3.02
N PHE A 344 -3.47 37.65 -2.06
CA PHE A 344 -2.90 36.52 -1.32
C PHE A 344 -3.98 35.68 -0.64
N THR A 345 -4.81 36.34 0.17
CA THR A 345 -5.86 35.70 0.96
C THR A 345 -6.89 35.02 0.06
N PHE A 346 -7.24 35.69 -1.04
CA PHE A 346 -8.13 35.13 -2.05
C PHE A 346 -7.56 33.84 -2.64
N PHE A 347 -6.34 33.88 -3.16
CA PHE A 347 -5.72 32.72 -3.80
C PHE A 347 -5.47 31.57 -2.83
N GLU A 348 -5.05 31.85 -1.59
CA GLU A 348 -4.90 30.81 -0.56
C GLU A 348 -6.24 30.15 -0.21
N THR A 349 -7.30 30.96 -0.11
CA THR A 349 -8.66 30.45 0.13
C THR A 349 -9.14 29.61 -1.04
N MET A 350 -8.88 30.04 -2.28
CA MET A 350 -9.23 29.31 -3.50
C MET A 350 -8.48 27.99 -3.60
N SER A 351 -7.19 27.96 -3.27
CA SER A 351 -6.37 26.75 -3.22
C SER A 351 -7.01 25.67 -2.35
N ARG A 352 -7.26 25.99 -1.07
CA ARG A 352 -7.88 25.06 -0.11
C ARG A 352 -9.30 24.68 -0.48
N PHE A 353 -10.05 25.63 -1.03
CA PHE A 353 -11.42 25.41 -1.47
C PHE A 353 -11.49 24.38 -2.60
N LEU A 354 -10.68 24.56 -3.65
CA LEU A 354 -10.65 23.69 -4.82
C LEU A 354 -10.07 22.32 -4.51
N GLU A 355 -9.04 22.25 -3.67
CA GLU A 355 -8.50 20.97 -3.17
C GLU A 355 -9.61 20.10 -2.54
N LYS A 356 -10.42 20.71 -1.67
CA LYS A 356 -11.49 20.01 -0.95
C LYS A 356 -12.73 19.73 -1.79
N SER A 357 -13.11 20.65 -2.69
CA SER A 357 -14.40 20.63 -3.36
C SER A 357 -14.36 20.05 -4.77
N LEU A 358 -13.25 20.18 -5.50
CA LEU A 358 -13.14 19.65 -6.87
C LEU A 358 -12.74 18.16 -6.87
N GLY A 359 -11.94 17.73 -5.87
CA GLY A 359 -11.45 16.35 -5.72
C GLY A 359 -10.50 15.92 -6.85
N GLY A 360 -10.03 14.67 -6.80
CA GLY A 360 -9.19 14.05 -7.84
C GLY A 360 -7.94 14.85 -8.24
N THR A 361 -7.38 14.53 -9.40
CA THR A 361 -6.17 15.20 -9.90
C THR A 361 -6.40 16.68 -10.22
N SER A 362 -7.58 17.04 -10.75
CA SER A 362 -7.93 18.43 -11.06
C SER A 362 -7.91 19.33 -9.82
N GLY A 363 -8.43 18.86 -8.68
CA GLY A 363 -8.38 19.60 -7.42
C GLY A 363 -6.95 19.91 -6.98
N CYS A 364 -6.05 18.94 -7.08
CA CYS A 364 -4.62 19.14 -6.79
C CYS A 364 -3.98 20.15 -7.75
N ILE A 365 -4.29 20.07 -9.05
CA ILE A 365 -3.73 20.98 -10.06
C ILE A 365 -4.15 22.43 -9.78
N TYR A 366 -5.45 22.69 -9.62
CA TYR A 366 -5.90 24.05 -9.32
C TYR A 366 -5.39 24.54 -7.96
N SER A 367 -5.31 23.66 -6.94
CA SER A 367 -4.73 24.01 -5.65
C SER A 367 -3.28 24.46 -5.78
N ILE A 368 -2.43 23.72 -6.52
CA ILE A 368 -1.03 24.12 -6.76
C ILE A 368 -0.94 25.47 -7.47
N LEU A 369 -1.78 25.68 -8.49
CA LEU A 369 -1.83 26.95 -9.23
C LEU A 369 -2.13 28.11 -8.29
N PHE A 370 -3.22 28.02 -7.52
CA PHE A 370 -3.64 29.10 -6.63
C PHE A 370 -2.69 29.28 -5.43
N GLU A 371 -2.14 28.21 -4.86
CA GLU A 371 -1.18 28.27 -3.75
C GLU A 371 0.11 28.98 -4.19
N ALA A 372 0.61 28.70 -5.39
CA ALA A 372 1.80 29.34 -5.93
C ALA A 372 1.57 30.82 -6.24
N ALA A 373 0.42 31.18 -6.79
CA ALA A 373 0.01 32.57 -6.99
C ALA A 373 -0.11 33.32 -5.66
N ALA A 374 -0.71 32.70 -4.64
CA ALA A 374 -0.78 33.25 -3.28
C ALA A 374 0.63 33.50 -2.74
N LYS A 375 1.50 32.48 -2.77
CA LYS A 375 2.88 32.60 -2.29
C LYS A 375 3.64 33.76 -2.94
N LYS A 376 3.42 34.01 -4.23
CA LYS A 376 4.03 35.15 -4.92
C LYS A 376 3.49 36.48 -4.41
N PHE A 377 2.17 36.61 -4.23
CA PHE A 377 1.57 37.80 -3.60
C PHE A 377 2.02 38.04 -2.16
N ALA A 378 2.26 36.97 -1.39
CA ALA A 378 2.77 37.07 -0.02
C ALA A 378 4.19 37.65 0.08
N GLY A 379 4.94 37.66 -1.04
CA GLY A 379 6.29 38.21 -1.10
C GLY A 379 6.34 39.72 -1.39
N PHE A 380 5.21 40.34 -1.76
CA PHE A 380 5.13 41.78 -1.94
C PHE A 380 4.81 42.48 -0.61
N GLU A 381 5.30 43.71 -0.45
CA GLU A 381 5.04 44.50 0.75
C GLU A 381 3.57 44.93 0.83
N ASP A 382 3.01 44.92 2.04
CA ASP A 382 1.60 45.22 2.30
C ASP A 382 1.20 46.66 1.91
N ILE A 383 2.18 47.58 1.82
CA ILE A 383 1.97 49.00 1.53
C ILE A 383 1.86 49.34 0.04
N LEU A 384 2.18 48.40 -0.84
CA LEU A 384 2.19 48.64 -2.28
C LEU A 384 0.78 48.60 -2.87
N ASP A 385 0.55 49.38 -3.92
CA ASP A 385 -0.63 49.23 -4.75
C ASP A 385 -0.48 48.01 -5.67
N VAL A 386 -1.57 47.28 -5.88
CA VAL A 386 -1.56 46.10 -6.76
C VAL A 386 -1.45 46.53 -8.22
N THR A 387 -0.38 46.13 -8.90
CA THR A 387 -0.13 46.47 -10.30
C THR A 387 -0.39 45.30 -11.25
N THR A 388 -0.47 45.60 -12.55
CA THR A 388 -0.55 44.61 -13.63
C THR A 388 0.61 43.61 -13.60
N ASP A 389 1.82 44.08 -13.33
CA ASP A 389 3.02 43.23 -13.26
C ASP A 389 2.94 42.23 -12.11
N MET A 390 2.37 42.63 -10.97
CA MET A 390 2.18 41.73 -9.82
C MET A 390 1.23 40.57 -10.15
N TRP A 391 0.14 40.84 -10.89
CA TRP A 391 -0.76 39.79 -11.37
C TRP A 391 -0.08 38.84 -12.34
N LEU A 392 0.66 39.38 -13.32
CA LEU A 392 1.37 38.56 -14.31
C LEU A 392 2.49 37.74 -13.67
N GLU A 393 3.27 38.31 -12.76
CA GLU A 393 4.30 37.59 -12.02
C GLU A 393 3.71 36.46 -11.17
N SER A 394 2.54 36.70 -10.56
CA SER A 394 1.85 35.69 -9.76
C SER A 394 1.27 34.58 -10.61
N PHE A 395 0.67 34.90 -11.77
CA PHE A 395 0.16 33.89 -12.69
C PHE A 395 1.29 33.08 -13.34
N LYS A 396 2.44 33.73 -13.63
CA LYS A 396 3.65 33.03 -14.07
C LYS A 396 4.18 32.09 -12.97
N ALA A 397 4.24 32.53 -11.72
CA ALA A 397 4.65 31.66 -10.61
C ALA A 397 3.70 30.45 -10.47
N ALA A 398 2.41 30.65 -10.72
CA ALA A 398 1.41 29.60 -10.82
C ALA A 398 1.74 28.58 -11.94
N ALA A 399 2.02 29.07 -13.14
CA ALA A 399 2.42 28.24 -14.28
C ALA A 399 3.72 27.47 -14.01
N ASP A 400 4.75 28.14 -13.48
CA ASP A 400 6.04 27.52 -13.15
C ASP A 400 5.89 26.41 -12.10
N ALA A 401 4.98 26.60 -11.12
CA ALA A 401 4.66 25.58 -10.13
C ALA A 401 3.95 24.37 -10.76
N LEU A 402 2.98 24.60 -11.67
CA LEU A 402 2.35 23.52 -12.42
C LEU A 402 3.35 22.75 -13.27
N GLN A 403 4.27 23.43 -13.93
CA GLN A 403 5.32 22.79 -14.71
C GLN A 403 6.20 21.89 -13.83
N LYS A 404 6.62 22.40 -12.66
CA LYS A 404 7.50 21.70 -11.72
C LYS A 404 6.83 20.49 -11.08
N TYR A 405 5.63 20.65 -10.53
CA TYR A 405 4.95 19.60 -9.74
C TYR A 405 4.07 18.69 -10.58
N GLY A 406 3.53 19.21 -11.68
CA GLY A 406 2.79 18.42 -12.67
C GLY A 406 3.69 17.64 -13.63
N ASN A 407 5.01 17.86 -13.58
CA ASN A 407 6.00 17.28 -14.50
C ASN A 407 5.56 17.37 -15.97
N THR A 408 5.01 18.53 -16.35
CA THR A 408 4.44 18.76 -17.69
C THR A 408 5.26 19.79 -18.45
N ARG A 409 5.19 19.76 -19.78
CA ARG A 409 5.87 20.70 -20.68
C ARG A 409 4.88 21.28 -21.67
N PHE A 410 5.19 22.49 -22.13
CA PHE A 410 4.40 23.11 -23.18
C PHE A 410 4.38 22.23 -24.43
N GLY A 411 3.17 22.03 -24.98
CA GLY A 411 2.93 21.22 -26.17
C GLY A 411 2.62 19.77 -25.86
N GLU A 412 2.51 19.38 -24.57
CA GLU A 412 2.09 18.04 -24.15
C GLU A 412 0.58 17.79 -24.28
N GLY A 413 -0.20 18.81 -24.65
CA GLY A 413 -1.63 18.68 -24.89
C GLY A 413 -2.43 18.60 -23.58
N THR A 414 -2.02 19.38 -22.58
CA THR A 414 -2.66 19.43 -21.25
C THR A 414 -3.18 20.84 -20.97
N LEU A 415 -3.88 21.01 -19.84
CA LEU A 415 -4.32 22.31 -19.36
C LEU A 415 -3.19 23.33 -19.12
N PHE A 416 -1.94 22.89 -19.04
CA PHE A 416 -0.78 23.77 -18.91
C PHE A 416 -0.53 24.60 -20.17
N ASP A 417 -0.83 24.06 -21.35
CA ASP A 417 -0.54 24.70 -22.64
C ASP A 417 -1.17 26.10 -22.78
N PRO A 418 -2.49 26.29 -22.55
CA PRO A 418 -3.10 27.62 -22.57
C PRO A 418 -2.55 28.57 -21.50
N ILE A 419 -2.30 28.08 -20.28
CA ILE A 419 -1.77 28.88 -19.17
C ILE A 419 -0.38 29.43 -19.51
N TYR A 420 0.50 28.58 -20.02
CA TYR A 420 1.84 28.95 -20.42
C TYR A 420 1.82 30.00 -21.53
N ILE A 421 1.03 29.77 -22.59
CA ILE A 421 0.94 30.70 -23.73
C ILE A 421 0.35 32.05 -23.32
N PHE A 422 -0.64 32.06 -22.43
CA PHE A 422 -1.15 33.30 -21.86
C PHE A 422 -0.04 34.10 -21.17
N CYS A 423 0.73 33.46 -20.28
CA CYS A 423 1.80 34.12 -19.51
C CYS A 423 2.90 34.70 -20.42
N VAL A 424 3.36 33.92 -21.40
CA VAL A 424 4.40 34.35 -22.34
C VAL A 424 3.92 35.53 -23.19
N THR A 425 2.72 35.42 -23.75
CA THR A 425 2.16 36.46 -24.63
C THR A 425 1.89 37.75 -23.88
N ALA A 426 1.30 37.68 -22.69
CA ALA A 426 1.05 38.86 -21.87
C ALA A 426 2.36 39.57 -21.51
N LYS A 427 3.40 38.82 -21.13
CA LYS A 427 4.71 39.39 -20.82
C LYS A 427 5.36 40.06 -22.03
N GLU A 428 5.30 39.43 -23.20
CA GLU A 428 5.85 39.99 -24.43
C GLU A 428 5.15 41.28 -24.85
N GLU A 429 3.82 41.34 -24.78
CA GLU A 429 3.05 42.52 -25.22
C GLU A 429 3.19 43.69 -24.23
N LEU A 430 3.18 43.43 -22.92
CA LEU A 430 3.47 44.45 -21.90
C LEU A 430 4.90 44.98 -22.01
N GLY A 431 5.88 44.11 -22.30
CA GLY A 431 7.28 44.52 -22.53
C GLY A 431 7.48 45.43 -23.74
N LYS A 432 6.53 45.46 -24.69
CA LYS A 432 6.51 46.40 -25.82
C LYS A 432 5.87 47.75 -25.48
N GLY A 433 5.38 47.94 -24.25
CA GLY A 433 4.61 49.12 -23.85
C GLY A 433 3.17 49.13 -24.34
N THR A 434 2.61 47.96 -24.71
CA THR A 434 1.19 47.84 -25.07
C THR A 434 0.32 48.09 -23.84
N ASP A 435 -0.80 48.78 -24.01
CA ASP A 435 -1.81 48.92 -22.95
C ASP A 435 -2.20 47.55 -22.36
N ALA A 436 -2.41 47.50 -21.04
CA ALA A 436 -2.61 46.25 -20.32
C ALA A 436 -3.84 45.48 -20.81
N LEU A 437 -4.96 46.17 -21.10
CA LEU A 437 -6.19 45.53 -21.56
C LEU A 437 -5.97 44.89 -22.93
N VAL A 438 -5.29 45.60 -23.83
CA VAL A 438 -4.96 45.11 -25.18
C VAL A 438 -3.95 43.96 -25.12
N ALA A 439 -2.96 44.03 -24.24
CA ALA A 439 -1.98 42.97 -24.04
C ALA A 439 -2.63 41.67 -23.56
N PHE A 440 -3.53 41.76 -22.57
CA PHE A 440 -4.28 40.60 -22.09
C PHE A 440 -5.26 40.07 -23.12
N GLU A 441 -5.94 40.92 -23.91
CA GLU A 441 -6.83 40.46 -24.99
C GLU A 441 -6.09 39.58 -26.00
N LYS A 442 -4.89 40.00 -26.41
CA LYS A 442 -4.01 39.21 -27.29
C LYS A 442 -3.57 37.90 -26.64
N ALA A 443 -3.26 37.93 -25.34
CA ALA A 443 -2.87 36.73 -24.59
C ALA A 443 -4.02 35.71 -24.47
N VAL A 444 -5.26 36.16 -24.21
CA VAL A 444 -6.46 35.31 -24.22
C VAL A 444 -6.64 34.65 -25.59
N ARG A 445 -6.54 35.43 -26.67
CA ARG A 445 -6.71 34.89 -28.03
C ARG A 445 -5.66 33.83 -28.37
N LYS A 446 -4.38 34.07 -28.06
CA LYS A 446 -3.33 33.06 -28.26
C LYS A 446 -3.52 31.83 -27.37
N SER A 447 -4.03 32.01 -26.15
CA SER A 447 -4.39 30.89 -25.26
C SER A 447 -5.48 30.01 -25.89
N GLU A 448 -6.50 30.58 -26.53
CA GLU A 448 -7.55 29.82 -27.23
C GLU A 448 -7.02 29.05 -28.44
N GLU A 449 -6.09 29.65 -29.20
CA GLU A 449 -5.37 28.96 -30.27
C GLU A 449 -4.62 27.74 -29.71
N ALA A 450 -3.94 27.89 -28.56
CA ALA A 450 -3.21 26.81 -27.90
C ALA A 450 -4.11 25.65 -27.45
N ILE A 451 -5.33 25.93 -27.00
CA ILE A 451 -6.32 24.90 -26.66
C ILE A 451 -6.62 24.03 -27.89
N SER A 452 -6.81 24.64 -29.05
CA SER A 452 -7.10 23.91 -30.28
C SER A 452 -5.96 22.94 -30.66
N MET A 453 -4.71 23.29 -30.33
CA MET A 453 -3.55 22.41 -30.56
C MET A 453 -3.53 21.18 -29.64
N THR A 454 -4.18 21.24 -28.47
CA THR A 454 -4.25 20.09 -27.54
C THR A 454 -5.08 18.92 -28.08
N LYS A 455 -5.90 19.17 -29.11
CA LYS A 455 -6.68 18.14 -29.82
C LYS A 455 -5.79 17.02 -30.37
N ARG A 456 -4.66 17.36 -30.99
CA ARG A 456 -3.75 16.39 -31.64
C ARG A 456 -4.51 15.42 -32.56
N ASP A 457 -4.44 14.13 -32.27
CA ASP A 457 -5.10 13.01 -32.97
C ASP A 457 -6.52 12.71 -32.47
N LYS A 458 -7.01 13.43 -31.45
CA LYS A 458 -8.33 13.24 -30.84
C LYS A 458 -9.45 13.97 -31.59
N LYS A 459 -10.70 13.62 -31.30
CA LYS A 459 -11.89 14.32 -31.80
C LYS A 459 -12.02 15.70 -31.19
N TYR A 460 -11.78 15.83 -29.88
CA TYR A 460 -11.88 17.08 -29.13
C TYR A 460 -10.53 17.51 -28.49
N PRO A 461 -10.36 18.80 -28.17
CA PRO A 461 -9.27 19.30 -27.32
C PRO A 461 -9.24 18.63 -25.94
N ASP A 462 -8.14 18.83 -25.20
CA ASP A 462 -8.06 18.43 -23.80
C ASP A 462 -9.16 19.13 -22.96
N PRO A 463 -9.96 18.39 -22.16
CA PRO A 463 -11.05 18.98 -21.38
C PRO A 463 -10.55 19.98 -20.34
N GLY A 464 -9.38 19.74 -19.74
CA GLY A 464 -8.75 20.66 -18.81
C GLY A 464 -8.32 21.96 -19.49
N ALA A 465 -7.64 21.86 -20.64
CA ALA A 465 -7.27 23.01 -21.45
C ALA A 465 -8.49 23.82 -21.91
N HIS A 466 -9.57 23.14 -22.29
CA HIS A 466 -10.81 23.80 -22.68
C HIS A 466 -11.47 24.53 -21.51
N ALA A 467 -11.51 23.91 -20.31
CA ALA A 467 -11.97 24.57 -19.09
C ALA A 467 -11.13 25.82 -18.77
N VAL A 468 -9.80 25.75 -18.95
CA VAL A 468 -8.91 26.91 -18.81
C VAL A 468 -9.26 28.04 -19.75
N GLY A 469 -9.49 27.75 -21.03
CA GLY A 469 -9.93 28.75 -21.99
C GLY A 469 -11.22 29.45 -21.57
N ILE A 470 -12.20 28.67 -21.12
CA ILE A 470 -13.51 29.19 -20.69
C ILE A 470 -13.33 30.21 -19.56
N TRP A 471 -12.63 29.86 -18.48
CA TRP A 471 -12.51 30.77 -17.35
C TRP A 471 -11.53 31.93 -17.62
N ILE A 472 -10.44 31.74 -18.39
CA ILE A 472 -9.54 32.85 -18.77
C ILE A 472 -10.29 33.89 -19.59
N ARG A 473 -11.04 33.46 -20.62
CA ARG A 473 -11.85 34.36 -21.45
C ARG A 473 -12.91 35.06 -20.61
N ALA A 474 -13.63 34.33 -19.77
CA ALA A 474 -14.68 34.91 -18.94
C ALA A 474 -14.16 35.94 -17.93
N ILE A 475 -13.00 35.68 -17.28
CA ILE A 475 -12.34 36.65 -16.41
C ILE A 475 -12.00 37.92 -17.19
N PHE A 476 -11.41 37.78 -18.38
CA PHE A 476 -11.03 38.92 -19.21
C PHE A 476 -12.25 39.78 -19.60
N GLU A 477 -13.35 39.17 -20.07
CA GLU A 477 -14.56 39.92 -20.41
C GLU A 477 -15.19 40.59 -19.17
N GLY A 478 -15.16 39.92 -18.01
CA GLY A 478 -15.62 40.50 -16.75
C GLY A 478 -14.82 41.74 -16.33
N VAL A 479 -13.50 41.72 -16.52
CA VAL A 479 -12.62 42.87 -16.28
C VAL A 479 -12.88 43.97 -17.31
N LYS A 480 -12.93 43.62 -18.61
CA LYS A 480 -13.12 44.56 -19.73
C LYS A 480 -14.40 45.39 -19.60
N LEU A 481 -15.51 44.76 -19.17
CA LEU A 481 -16.80 45.44 -18.99
C LEU A 481 -16.80 46.51 -17.89
N ARG A 482 -15.84 46.46 -16.96
CA ARG A 482 -15.73 47.36 -15.81
C ARG A 482 -14.42 48.16 -15.81
N TRP A 483 -13.64 48.04 -16.87
CA TRP A 483 -12.44 48.85 -17.06
C TRP A 483 -12.87 50.31 -17.28
N PRO A 484 -12.31 51.28 -16.54
CA PRO A 484 -12.65 52.69 -16.75
C PRO A 484 -12.30 53.10 -18.18
N VAL A 485 -13.30 53.52 -18.95
CA VAL A 485 -13.15 53.91 -20.37
C VAL A 485 -12.64 55.36 -20.51
N ASP A 486 -12.56 56.12 -19.42
CA ASP A 486 -12.30 57.57 -19.47
C ASP A 486 -10.88 57.98 -19.03
N ALA A 487 -9.86 57.53 -19.76
CA ALA A 487 -8.49 58.09 -19.64
C ALA A 487 -7.80 58.37 -21.00
N VAL A 488 -8.53 58.30 -22.12
CA VAL A 488 -7.96 58.51 -23.47
C VAL A 488 -8.47 59.79 -24.15
N CYS A 489 -9.28 60.60 -23.47
CA CYS A 489 -9.65 61.94 -23.94
C CYS A 489 -9.55 62.98 -22.81
N MET A 490 -8.32 63.39 -22.47
CA MET A 490 -7.98 64.76 -22.07
C MET A 490 -6.48 64.99 -22.22
#